data_AF-A0A147K015-F1
#
_entry.id   AF-A0A147K015-F1
#
_cell.length_a   1.000
_cell.length_b   1.000
_cell.length_c   1.000
_cell.angle_alpha   90.00
_cell.angle_beta   90.00
_cell.angle_gamma   90.00
#
_symmetry.space_group_name_H-M   'P 1'
#
loop_
_entity.id
_entity.type
_entity.pdbx_description
1 polymer ?
#
loop_
_entity_poly.entity_id
_entity_poly.type
_entity_poly.pdbx_seq_one_letter_code
_entity_poly.pdbx_strand_id
1 'polypeptide(L)'
;MKTRLIAEVKIKTDAKASDALAQLLMMGWLPTSYVPPEEIRRLRELVRLREYLVYERTKFKNKVHAALMREGIRGRKGIFAKKRREFLNELEIDEVNRCLSVIDVLDRQINEISALIRKIAGES
;
A
#
# COMPACT_ATOMS: atom_id res chain seq x y z
N MET A 1 23.91 19.15 16.81
CA MET A 1 24.51 18.34 15.72
C MET A 1 23.97 18.82 14.37
N LYS A 2 24.85 19.05 13.39
CA LYS A 2 24.58 19.74 12.11
C LYS A 2 23.92 18.82 11.04
N THR A 3 22.83 18.13 11.38
CA THR A 3 21.92 17.53 10.38
C THR A 3 21.12 18.58 9.61
N ARG A 4 21.23 19.85 10.03
CA ARG A 4 20.57 21.01 9.43
C ARG A 4 21.07 21.36 8.03
N LEU A 5 22.28 20.98 7.63
CA LEU A 5 22.81 21.33 6.30
C LEU A 5 22.00 20.73 5.14
N ILE A 6 21.39 19.55 5.30
CA ILE A 6 20.48 18.96 4.29
C ILE A 6 19.06 19.50 4.48
N ALA A 7 18.63 19.75 5.73
CA ALA A 7 17.29 20.23 6.05
C ALA A 7 17.06 21.73 5.73
N GLU A 8 18.12 22.54 5.69
CA GLU A 8 18.08 24.00 5.43
C GLU A 8 18.15 24.34 3.93
N VAL A 9 18.43 23.36 3.05
CA VAL A 9 18.41 23.57 1.61
C VAL A 9 16.96 23.71 1.16
N LYS A 10 16.49 24.97 1.12
CA LYS A 10 15.15 25.40 0.68
C LYS A 10 14.79 25.01 -0.76
N ILE A 11 15.75 24.53 -1.57
CA ILE A 11 15.55 24.13 -2.96
C ILE A 11 15.84 22.64 -3.11
N LYS A 12 14.77 21.84 -3.15
CA LYS A 12 14.83 20.37 -3.29
C LYS A 12 15.12 19.97 -4.74
N THR A 13 16.38 20.04 -5.17
CA THR A 13 16.82 19.45 -6.44
C THR A 13 17.83 18.34 -6.19
N ASP A 14 17.69 17.20 -6.89
CA ASP A 14 18.55 16.01 -6.71
C ASP A 14 20.04 16.32 -6.90
N ALA A 15 20.37 17.25 -7.82
CA ALA A 15 21.75 17.69 -8.05
C ALA A 15 22.35 18.36 -6.81
N LYS A 16 21.67 19.36 -6.24
CA LYS A 16 22.16 20.07 -5.03
C LYS A 16 22.16 19.18 -3.80
N ALA A 17 21.20 18.25 -3.69
CA ALA A 17 21.19 17.26 -2.61
C ALA A 17 22.38 16.30 -2.72
N SER A 18 22.74 15.89 -3.93
CA SER A 18 23.89 15.01 -4.19
C SER A 18 25.21 15.70 -3.87
N ASP A 19 25.38 16.97 -4.26
CA ASP A 19 26.57 17.77 -3.93
C ASP A 19 26.74 17.95 -2.42
N ALA A 20 25.65 18.22 -1.70
CA ALA A 20 25.67 18.34 -0.24
C ALA A 20 26.01 17.00 0.43
N LEU A 21 25.47 15.88 -0.08
CA LEU A 21 25.82 14.54 0.40
C LEU A 21 27.29 14.19 0.14
N ALA A 22 27.82 14.54 -1.04
CA ALA A 22 29.22 14.32 -1.39
C ALA A 22 30.17 15.13 -0.49
N GLN A 23 29.83 16.39 -0.21
CA GLN A 23 30.58 17.22 0.73
C GLN A 23 30.53 16.66 2.16
N LEU A 24 29.36 16.20 2.63
CA LEU A 24 29.24 15.57 3.94
C LEU A 24 29.99 14.24 4.03
N LEU A 25 30.05 13.47 2.94
CA LEU A 25 30.84 12.24 2.84
C LEU A 25 32.34 12.53 2.90
N MET A 26 32.80 13.50 2.12
CA MET A 26 34.22 13.90 2.07
C MET A 26 34.71 14.42 3.43
N MET A 27 33.86 15.13 4.17
CA MET A 27 34.17 15.60 5.53
C MET A 27 34.07 14.50 6.59
N GLY A 28 33.63 13.28 6.24
CA GLY A 28 33.40 12.20 7.21
C GLY A 28 32.24 12.49 8.17
N TRP A 29 31.32 13.37 7.79
CA TRP A 29 30.24 13.90 8.64
C TRP A 29 28.87 13.28 8.34
N LEU A 30 28.81 12.29 7.46
CA LEU A 30 27.59 11.50 7.26
C LEU A 30 27.29 10.70 8.52
N PRO A 31 26.09 10.84 9.12
CA PRO A 31 25.69 9.96 10.20
C PRO A 31 25.63 8.52 9.68
N THR A 32 26.04 7.57 10.52
CA THR A 32 25.83 6.14 10.23
C THR A 32 24.35 5.89 10.01
N SER A 33 23.98 5.40 8.83
CA SER A 33 22.60 5.01 8.55
C SER A 33 22.25 3.77 9.36
N TYR A 34 21.11 3.79 10.05
CA TYR A 34 20.60 2.60 10.71
C TYR A 34 20.22 1.56 9.65
N VAL A 35 20.96 0.45 9.63
CA VAL A 35 20.59 -0.74 8.86
C VAL A 35 19.82 -1.67 9.79
N PRO A 36 18.51 -1.83 9.60
CA PRO A 36 17.74 -2.72 10.43
C PRO A 36 18.16 -4.19 10.29
N PRO A 37 18.04 -4.98 11.37
CA PRO A 37 18.16 -6.43 11.32
C PRO A 37 17.25 -7.03 10.24
N GLU A 38 17.64 -8.20 9.73
CA GLU A 38 16.96 -8.90 8.66
C GLU A 38 15.46 -9.11 8.93
N GLU A 39 15.12 -9.48 10.16
CA GLU A 39 13.74 -9.68 10.60
C GLU A 39 12.88 -8.41 10.43
N ILE A 40 13.40 -7.25 10.84
CA ILE A 40 12.71 -5.96 10.69
C ILE A 40 12.61 -5.56 9.21
N ARG A 41 13.63 -5.86 8.39
CA ARG A 41 13.56 -5.64 6.93
C ARG A 41 12.44 -6.48 6.30
N ARG A 42 12.39 -7.77 6.62
CA ARG A 42 11.37 -8.70 6.15
C ARG A 42 9.96 -8.25 6.57
N LEU A 43 9.80 -7.82 7.82
CA LEU A 43 8.53 -7.28 8.30
C LEU A 43 8.09 -6.04 7.50
N ARG A 44 9.01 -5.11 7.19
CA ARG A 44 8.71 -3.93 6.36
C ARG A 44 8.28 -4.31 4.95
N GLU A 45 8.94 -5.29 4.34
CA GLU A 45 8.57 -5.77 3.01
C GLU A 45 7.15 -6.34 2.98
N LEU A 46 6.79 -7.16 3.98
CA LEU A 46 5.43 -7.69 4.11
C LEU A 46 4.38 -6.59 4.31
N VAL A 47 4.68 -5.58 5.13
CA VAL A 47 3.77 -4.43 5.34
C VAL A 47 3.55 -3.67 4.03
N ARG A 48 4.61 -3.39 3.27
CA ARG A 48 4.52 -2.73 1.96
C ARG A 48 3.73 -3.56 0.95
N LEU A 49 3.96 -4.88 0.92
CA LEU A 49 3.20 -5.78 0.06
C LEU A 49 1.71 -5.74 0.40
N ARG A 50 1.36 -5.81 1.69
CA ARG A 50 -0.03 -5.70 2.14
C ARG A 50 -0.66 -4.37 1.72
N GLU A 51 0.06 -3.26 1.90
CA GLU A 51 -0.40 -1.93 1.48
C GLU A 51 -0.71 -1.89 -0.02
N TYR A 52 0.19 -2.41 -0.84
CA TYR A 52 0.00 -2.51 -2.29
C TYR A 52 -1.26 -3.33 -2.65
N LEU A 53 -1.47 -4.49 -2.03
CA LEU A 53 -2.66 -5.32 -2.31
C LEU A 53 -3.96 -4.64 -1.86
N VAL A 54 -3.94 -3.94 -0.71
CA VAL A 54 -5.09 -3.15 -0.24
C VAL A 54 -5.42 -2.03 -1.23
N TYR A 55 -4.40 -1.39 -1.79
CA TYR A 55 -4.55 -0.36 -2.80
C TYR A 55 -5.14 -0.93 -4.10
N GLU A 56 -4.62 -2.05 -4.62
CA GLU A 56 -5.16 -2.72 -5.81
C GLU A 56 -6.61 -3.16 -5.60
N ARG A 57 -6.94 -3.75 -4.44
CA ARG A 57 -8.33 -4.09 -4.09
C ARG A 57 -9.24 -2.87 -4.14
N THR A 58 -8.75 -1.71 -3.69
CA THR A 58 -9.51 -0.46 -3.70
C THR A 58 -9.79 0.01 -5.13
N LYS A 59 -8.82 -0.13 -6.06
CA LYS A 59 -9.06 0.14 -7.48
C LYS A 59 -10.17 -0.73 -8.07
N PHE A 60 -10.17 -2.03 -7.79
CA PHE A 60 -11.24 -2.93 -8.27
C PHE A 60 -12.60 -2.60 -7.66
N LYS A 61 -12.66 -2.20 -6.38
CA LYS A 61 -13.89 -1.70 -5.75
C LYS A 61 -14.42 -0.44 -6.46
N ASN A 62 -13.52 0.47 -6.85
CA ASN A 62 -13.90 1.66 -7.60
C ASN A 62 -14.41 1.33 -9.00
N LYS A 63 -13.85 0.30 -9.67
CA LYS A 63 -14.38 -0.20 -10.95
C LYS A 63 -15.80 -0.74 -10.80
N VAL A 64 -16.08 -1.51 -9.75
CA VAL A 64 -17.46 -1.95 -9.44
C VAL A 64 -18.38 -0.75 -9.25
N HIS A 65 -17.96 0.26 -8.48
CA HIS A 65 -18.76 1.47 -8.32
C HIS A 65 -19.04 2.20 -9.64
N ALA A 66 -18.05 2.29 -10.52
CA ALA A 66 -18.22 2.91 -11.84
C ALA A 66 -19.16 2.10 -12.76
N ALA A 67 -19.07 0.77 -12.72
CA ALA A 67 -19.97 -0.11 -13.46
C ALA A 67 -21.42 0.04 -12.97
N LEU A 68 -21.64 0.02 -11.66
CA LEU A 68 -22.98 0.24 -11.08
C LEU A 68 -23.55 1.62 -11.43
N MET A 69 -22.71 2.65 -11.44
CA MET A 69 -23.14 4.02 -11.78
C MET A 69 -23.61 4.12 -13.24
N ARG A 70 -23.01 3.38 -14.18
CA ARG A 70 -23.45 3.34 -15.58
C ARG A 70 -24.83 2.72 -15.74
N GLU A 71 -25.17 1.75 -14.90
CA GLU A 71 -26.50 1.13 -14.84
C GLU A 71 -27.50 1.94 -13.99
N GLY A 72 -27.13 3.14 -13.52
CA GLY A 72 -27.98 3.96 -12.65
C GLY A 72 -28.16 3.43 -11.23
N ILE A 73 -27.39 2.40 -10.83
CA ILE A 73 -27.48 1.75 -9.52
C ILE A 73 -26.60 2.51 -8.53
N ARG A 74 -27.21 3.15 -7.52
CA ARG A 74 -26.46 3.81 -6.45
C ARG A 74 -25.84 2.79 -5.50
N GLY A 75 -24.53 2.90 -5.30
CA GLY A 75 -23.80 2.13 -4.30
C GLY A 75 -24.31 2.42 -2.88
N ARG A 76 -24.69 1.38 -2.13
CA ARG A 76 -25.03 1.46 -0.71
C ARG A 76 -23.78 1.31 0.16
N LYS A 77 -23.82 1.83 1.40
CA LYS A 77 -22.73 1.61 2.37
C LYS A 77 -22.49 0.11 2.56
N GLY A 78 -21.21 -0.28 2.47
CA GLY A 78 -20.77 -1.66 2.64
C GLY A 78 -21.27 -2.63 1.56
N ILE A 79 -21.46 -2.17 0.33
CA ILE A 79 -21.87 -3.01 -0.80
C ILE A 79 -21.00 -4.27 -1.00
N PHE A 80 -19.74 -4.23 -0.57
CA PHE A 80 -18.82 -5.38 -0.59
C PHE A 80 -18.90 -6.29 0.63
N ALA A 81 -19.83 -6.06 1.56
CA ALA A 81 -20.04 -6.97 2.70
C ALA A 81 -20.57 -8.32 2.19
N LYS A 82 -20.16 -9.42 2.84
CA LYS A 82 -20.53 -10.79 2.43
C LYS A 82 -22.04 -10.95 2.18
N LYS A 83 -22.89 -10.39 3.06
CA LYS A 83 -24.37 -10.41 2.96
C LYS A 83 -24.95 -9.66 1.75
N ARG A 84 -24.18 -8.79 1.10
CA ARG A 84 -24.61 -7.99 -0.06
C ARG A 84 -23.90 -8.39 -1.35
N ARG A 85 -23.12 -9.48 -1.29
CA ARG A 85 -22.39 -10.03 -2.43
C ARG A 85 -23.33 -10.75 -3.40
N GLU A 86 -24.31 -11.47 -2.87
CA GLU A 86 -25.36 -12.14 -3.65
C GLU A 86 -26.11 -11.13 -4.53
N PHE A 87 -26.55 -10.02 -3.94
CA PHE A 87 -27.16 -8.91 -4.69
C PHE A 87 -26.28 -8.42 -5.86
N LEU A 88 -24.97 -8.30 -5.69
CA LEU A 88 -24.10 -7.84 -6.77
C LEU A 88 -23.96 -8.88 -7.89
N ASN A 89 -23.96 -10.17 -7.55
CA ASN A 89 -23.89 -11.25 -8.53
C ASN A 89 -25.21 -11.37 -9.32
N GLU A 90 -26.35 -11.10 -8.67
CA GLU A 90 -27.69 -11.11 -9.28
C GLU A 90 -27.91 -10.00 -10.31
N LEU A 91 -27.07 -8.96 -10.34
CA LEU A 91 -27.18 -7.89 -11.34
C LEU A 91 -26.79 -8.36 -12.74
N GLU A 92 -26.17 -9.54 -12.88
CA GLU A 92 -25.72 -10.11 -14.16
C GLU A 92 -24.79 -9.21 -14.99
N ILE A 93 -24.12 -8.24 -14.33
CA ILE A 93 -23.14 -7.36 -14.98
C ILE A 93 -21.78 -8.07 -15.00
N ASP A 94 -21.33 -8.51 -16.18
CA ASP A 94 -20.07 -9.24 -16.37
C ASP A 94 -18.85 -8.53 -15.76
N GLU A 95 -18.73 -7.22 -15.97
CA GLU A 95 -17.62 -6.44 -15.41
C GLU A 95 -17.61 -6.43 -13.88
N VAL A 96 -18.79 -6.35 -13.26
CA VAL A 96 -18.92 -6.43 -11.80
C VAL A 96 -18.46 -7.80 -11.33
N ASN A 97 -18.98 -8.88 -11.94
CA ASN A 97 -18.64 -10.25 -11.57
C ASN A 97 -17.13 -10.54 -11.68
N ARG A 98 -16.47 -10.08 -12.75
CA ARG A 98 -15.01 -10.19 -12.92
C ARG A 98 -14.22 -9.36 -11.90
N CYS A 99 -14.67 -8.14 -11.60
CA CYS A 99 -14.01 -7.32 -10.58
C CYS A 99 -14.16 -7.96 -9.18
N LEU A 100 -15.32 -8.55 -8.92
CA LEU A 100 -15.61 -9.26 -7.68
C LEU A 100 -14.67 -10.47 -7.51
N SER A 101 -14.50 -11.31 -8.53
CA SER A 101 -13.59 -12.46 -8.44
C SER A 101 -12.15 -12.05 -8.13
N VAL A 102 -11.67 -10.94 -8.70
CA VAL A 102 -10.34 -10.38 -8.39
C VAL A 102 -10.27 -9.86 -6.96
N ILE A 103 -11.31 -9.16 -6.49
CA ILE A 103 -11.40 -8.70 -5.10
C ILE A 103 -11.30 -9.88 -4.12
N ASP A 104 -11.90 -11.03 -4.43
CA ASP A 104 -11.88 -12.21 -3.55
C ASP A 104 -10.48 -12.81 -3.42
N VAL A 105 -9.73 -12.86 -4.52
CA VAL A 105 -8.32 -13.29 -4.50
C VAL A 105 -7.48 -12.31 -3.68
N LEU A 106 -7.66 -11.01 -3.89
CA LEU A 106 -6.92 -9.98 -3.15
C LEU A 106 -7.26 -10.00 -1.66
N ASP A 107 -8.53 -10.17 -1.28
CA ASP A 107 -8.94 -10.28 0.12
C ASP A 107 -8.30 -11.51 0.80
N ARG A 108 -8.20 -12.64 0.11
CA ARG A 108 -7.51 -13.82 0.61
C ARG A 108 -6.02 -13.55 0.87
N GLN A 109 -5.31 -13.00 -0.11
CA GLN A 109 -3.88 -12.69 0.01
C GLN A 109 -3.61 -11.65 1.10
N ILE A 110 -4.44 -10.62 1.20
CA ILE A 110 -4.34 -9.61 2.27
C ILE A 110 -4.49 -10.27 3.65
N ASN A 111 -5.44 -11.19 3.80
CA ASN A 111 -5.66 -11.89 5.07
C ASN A 111 -4.47 -12.80 5.43
N GLU A 112 -3.92 -13.53 4.47
CA GLU A 112 -2.73 -14.38 4.65
C GLU A 112 -1.52 -13.55 5.09
N ILE A 113 -1.22 -12.46 4.39
CA ILE A 113 -0.11 -11.56 4.75
C ILE A 113 -0.38 -10.88 6.09
N SER A 114 -1.61 -10.47 6.38
CA SER A 114 -1.96 -9.92 7.69
C SER A 114 -1.77 -10.93 8.83
N ALA A 115 -2.05 -12.21 8.61
CA ALA A 115 -1.76 -13.25 9.59
C ALA A 115 -0.25 -13.44 9.78
N LEU A 116 0.51 -13.45 8.68
CA LEU A 116 1.97 -13.55 8.73
C LEU A 116 2.63 -12.38 9.46
N ILE A 117 2.18 -11.15 9.19
CA ILE A 117 2.65 -9.94 9.89
C ILE A 117 2.38 -10.06 11.40
N ARG A 118 1.19 -10.48 11.80
CA ARG A 118 0.85 -10.66 13.23
C ARG A 118 1.70 -11.74 13.89
N LYS A 119 1.99 -12.83 13.17
CA LYS A 119 2.84 -13.91 13.68
C LYS A 119 4.27 -13.39 13.94
N ILE A 120 4.88 -12.75 12.95
CA ILE A 120 6.25 -12.21 13.08
C ILE A 120 6.30 -11.13 14.16
N ALA A 121 5.35 -10.19 14.16
CA ALA A 121 5.35 -9.09 15.13
C ALA A 121 4.97 -9.50 16.57
N GLY A 122 4.39 -10.69 16.77
CA GLY A 122 4.08 -11.25 18.09
C GLY A 122 5.11 -12.27 18.59
N GLU A 123 6.04 -12.68 17.72
CA GLU A 123 7.20 -13.54 18.05
C GLU A 123 8.45 -12.71 18.40
N SER A 124 8.43 -11.39 18.17
CA SER A 124 9.51 -10.42 18.50
C SER A 124 9.35 -9.75 19.86
#